data_AF-A0A443QCQ3-F1
#
_entry.id   AF-A0A443QCQ3-F1
#
_cell.length_a   1.000
_cell.length_b   1.000
_cell.length_c   1.000
_cell.angle_alpha   90.00
_cell.angle_beta   90.00
_cell.angle_gamma   90.00
#
_symmetry.space_group_name_H-M   'P 1'
#
loop_
_entity.id
_entity.type
_entity.pdbx_description
1 polymer ?
#
loop_
_entity_poly.entity_id
_entity_poly.type
_entity_poly.pdbx_seq_one_letter_code
_entity_poly.pdbx_strand_id
1 'polypeptide(L)'
;MKLKNLDRKRNKFLLFYYKQFHRLLDAIHVMSYDLRGSWTGFADVHSPLYRRKFDEQGYARLNVRDGLQLWLDMGAPRHKLIVGVPFYGRSYTLENKCNHSLGAPTKKGVAGLPGPFTKEPGSLAYYEVSDVCLSCYFSLKKYFFLRKNTILHCF
;
A
#
# COMPACT_ATOMS: atom_id res chain seq x y z
N MET A 1 18.09 14.88 -26.68
CA MET A 1 18.30 13.46 -27.08
C MET A 1 19.37 12.71 -26.26
N LYS A 2 19.90 13.23 -25.13
CA LYS A 2 20.96 12.57 -24.32
C LYS A 2 20.50 11.95 -22.98
N LEU A 3 19.25 12.13 -22.54
CA LEU A 3 18.78 11.67 -21.23
C LEU A 3 18.28 10.20 -21.20
N LYS A 4 17.80 9.64 -22.32
CA LYS A 4 17.30 8.25 -22.38
C LYS A 4 18.41 7.19 -22.28
N ASN A 5 19.66 7.54 -22.61
CA ASN A 5 20.79 6.61 -22.61
C ASN A 5 21.52 6.50 -21.26
N LEU A 6 21.42 7.52 -20.40
CA LEU A 6 21.93 7.44 -19.02
C LEU A 6 21.13 6.46 -18.17
N ASP A 7 19.81 6.40 -18.40
CA ASP A 7 18.90 5.54 -17.65
C ASP A 7 19.14 4.05 -17.95
N ARG A 8 19.44 3.70 -19.20
CA ARG A 8 19.71 2.30 -19.60
C ARG A 8 21.03 1.77 -19.06
N LYS A 9 22.08 2.62 -18.97
CA LYS A 9 23.37 2.25 -18.38
C LYS A 9 23.33 2.22 -16.85
N ARG A 10 22.64 3.17 -16.19
CA ARG A 10 22.36 3.10 -14.73
C ARG A 10 21.58 1.86 -14.37
N ASN A 11 20.52 1.54 -15.13
CA ASN A 11 19.73 0.34 -14.90
C ASN A 11 20.54 -0.95 -15.06
N LYS A 12 21.48 -1.03 -16.01
CA LYS A 12 22.33 -2.21 -16.19
C LYS A 12 23.39 -2.36 -15.08
N PHE A 13 23.93 -1.25 -14.59
CA PHE A 13 24.88 -1.24 -13.47
C PHE A 13 24.20 -1.57 -12.13
N LEU A 14 23.02 -1.00 -11.87
CA LEU A 14 22.18 -1.35 -10.72
C LEU A 14 21.73 -2.82 -10.80
N LEU A 15 21.32 -3.32 -11.98
CA LEU A 15 20.97 -4.73 -12.17
C LEU A 15 22.14 -5.67 -11.84
N PHE A 16 23.36 -5.30 -12.24
CA PHE A 16 24.55 -6.11 -11.96
C PHE A 16 24.84 -6.22 -10.46
N TYR A 17 24.72 -5.12 -9.72
CA TYR A 17 24.86 -5.13 -8.26
C TYR A 17 23.72 -5.89 -7.57
N TYR A 18 22.47 -5.69 -8.00
CA TYR A 18 21.30 -6.40 -7.44
C TYR A 18 21.40 -7.92 -7.61
N LYS A 19 21.92 -8.39 -8.74
CA LYS A 19 22.17 -9.82 -8.99
C LYS A 19 23.18 -10.45 -8.03
N GLN A 20 24.04 -9.65 -7.38
CA GLN A 20 25.04 -10.16 -6.46
C GLN A 20 24.66 -9.91 -5.00
N PHE A 21 23.78 -8.94 -4.74
CA PHE A 21 23.36 -8.55 -3.39
C PHE A 21 22.69 -9.69 -2.62
N HIS A 22 21.87 -10.51 -3.29
CA HIS A 22 21.23 -11.67 -2.67
C HIS A 22 22.22 -12.74 -2.15
N ARG A 23 23.48 -12.71 -2.60
CA ARG A 23 24.52 -13.65 -2.16
C ARG A 23 25.08 -13.25 -0.79
N LEU A 24 25.03 -11.96 -0.47
CA LEU A 24 25.53 -11.38 0.78
C LEU A 24 24.47 -11.34 1.89
N LEU A 25 23.19 -11.48 1.53
CA LEU A 25 22.09 -11.44 2.48
C LEU A 25 21.61 -12.85 2.84
N ASP A 26 21.28 -13.07 4.11
CA ASP A 26 20.61 -14.29 4.56
C ASP A 26 19.11 -14.27 4.21
N ALA A 27 18.49 -13.10 4.34
CA ALA A 27 17.09 -12.87 4.03
C ALA A 27 16.87 -11.47 3.41
N ILE A 28 15.82 -11.35 2.60
CA ILE A 28 15.36 -10.12 1.95
C ILE A 28 13.93 -9.89 2.40
N HIS A 29 13.75 -8.92 3.30
CA HIS A 29 12.43 -8.50 3.77
C HIS A 29 11.81 -7.55 2.74
N VAL A 30 10.92 -8.08 1.91
CA VAL A 30 10.27 -7.31 0.86
C VAL A 30 9.16 -6.47 1.48
N MET A 31 9.30 -5.15 1.42
CA MET A 31 8.29 -4.18 1.88
C MET A 31 7.10 -4.16 0.92
N SER A 32 6.28 -5.21 0.93
CA SER A 32 5.13 -5.39 0.04
C SER A 32 3.86 -4.66 0.51
N TYR A 33 4.03 -3.46 1.04
CA TYR A 33 2.99 -2.58 1.59
C TYR A 33 3.27 -1.13 1.18
N ASP A 34 2.37 -0.20 1.51
CA ASP A 34 2.41 1.19 1.05
C ASP A 34 2.40 1.35 -0.47
N LEU A 35 1.73 0.41 -1.14
CA LEU A 35 1.49 0.42 -2.57
C LEU A 35 0.37 1.41 -2.97
N ARG A 36 -0.42 1.86 -1.99
CA ARG A 36 -1.43 2.92 -2.10
C ARG A 36 -1.39 3.76 -0.82
N GLY A 37 -1.85 5.00 -0.91
CA GLY A 37 -1.89 5.91 0.23
C GLY A 37 -2.47 7.25 -0.17
N SER A 38 -2.48 8.24 0.73
CA SER A 38 -3.10 9.55 0.50
C SER A 38 -2.59 10.28 -0.75
N TRP A 39 -1.39 9.94 -1.23
CA TRP A 39 -0.78 10.48 -2.44
C TRP A 39 -1.42 9.98 -3.75
N THR A 40 -2.17 8.88 -3.75
CA THR A 40 -2.76 8.30 -4.97
C THR A 40 -3.96 9.10 -5.48
N GLY A 41 -4.71 9.76 -4.59
CA GLY A 41 -5.92 10.49 -4.92
C GLY A 41 -7.19 9.63 -4.94
N PHE A 42 -7.11 8.35 -4.58
CA PHE A 42 -8.28 7.48 -4.41
C PHE A 42 -8.09 6.51 -3.24
N ALA A 43 -9.19 6.12 -2.61
CA ALA A 43 -9.21 5.18 -1.50
C ALA A 43 -8.97 3.75 -2.00
N ASP A 44 -8.03 3.03 -1.40
CA ASP A 44 -7.69 1.67 -1.80
C ASP A 44 -6.96 0.92 -0.67
N VAL A 45 -6.75 -0.38 -0.86
CA VAL A 45 -5.90 -1.22 -0.01
C VAL A 45 -4.43 -0.95 -0.34
N HIS A 46 -3.59 -0.67 0.67
CA HIS A 46 -2.17 -0.36 0.47
C HIS A 46 -1.26 -1.58 0.28
N SER A 47 -1.77 -2.81 0.44
CA SER A 47 -1.02 -4.06 0.24
C SER A 47 -1.84 -5.11 -0.53
N PRO A 48 -2.28 -4.82 -1.78
CA PRO A 48 -3.04 -5.77 -2.57
C PRO A 48 -2.17 -6.97 -2.94
N LEU A 49 -2.66 -8.18 -2.67
CA LEU A 49 -1.92 -9.42 -2.96
C LEU A 49 -1.77 -9.68 -4.47
N TYR A 50 -2.84 -9.41 -5.23
CA TYR A 50 -2.94 -9.64 -6.67
C TYR A 50 -3.48 -8.40 -7.39
N ARG A 51 -3.21 -8.33 -8.69
CA ARG A 51 -3.89 -7.37 -9.59
C ARG A 51 -5.40 -7.63 -9.61
N ARG A 52 -6.20 -6.57 -9.46
CA ARG A 52 -7.66 -6.60 -9.57
C ARG A 52 -8.11 -6.03 -10.92
N LYS A 53 -9.37 -6.27 -11.28
CA LYS A 53 -9.94 -5.86 -12.59
C LYS A 53 -9.87 -4.34 -12.81
N PHE A 54 -10.01 -3.55 -11.75
CA PHE A 54 -9.99 -2.09 -11.78
C PHE A 54 -8.58 -1.49 -11.55
N ASP A 55 -7.54 -2.31 -11.34
CA ASP A 55 -6.18 -1.81 -11.25
C ASP A 55 -5.65 -1.50 -12.67
N GLU A 56 -5.51 -0.22 -12.98
CA GLU A 56 -5.09 0.29 -14.28
C GLU A 56 -3.69 0.92 -14.25
N GLN A 57 -3.07 1.09 -15.43
CA GLN A 57 -1.80 1.80 -15.61
C GLN A 57 -0.68 1.29 -14.68
N GLY A 58 0.01 2.19 -13.98
CA GLY A 58 1.09 1.85 -13.04
C GLY A 58 0.64 1.00 -11.86
N TYR A 59 -0.65 0.99 -11.53
CA TYR A 59 -1.20 0.23 -10.42
C TYR A 59 -1.45 -1.24 -10.74
N ALA A 60 -1.54 -1.59 -12.03
CA ALA A 60 -1.76 -2.96 -12.50
C ALA A 60 -0.69 -3.95 -12.00
N ARG A 61 0.57 -3.50 -11.92
CA ARG A 61 1.71 -4.32 -11.43
C ARG A 61 2.16 -3.96 -10.02
N LEU A 62 1.48 -3.00 -9.38
CA LEU A 62 1.82 -2.52 -8.04
C LEU A 62 1.03 -3.32 -6.99
N ASN A 63 1.39 -4.60 -6.87
CA ASN A 63 0.83 -5.60 -5.97
C ASN A 63 1.94 -6.54 -5.43
N VAL A 64 1.65 -7.27 -4.36
CA VAL A 64 2.61 -8.14 -3.66
C VAL A 64 3.18 -9.21 -4.59
N ARG A 65 2.33 -9.91 -5.35
CA ARG A 65 2.76 -11.00 -6.25
C ARG A 65 3.75 -10.51 -7.29
N ASP A 66 3.41 -9.44 -8.01
CA ASP A 66 4.25 -8.94 -9.11
C ASP A 66 5.55 -8.33 -8.57
N GLY A 67 5.53 -7.74 -7.37
CA GLY A 67 6.73 -7.29 -6.67
C GLY A 67 7.67 -8.45 -6.30
N LEU A 68 7.14 -9.56 -5.77
CA LEU A 68 7.92 -10.76 -5.48
C LEU A 68 8.43 -11.43 -6.76
N GLN A 69 7.61 -11.48 -7.80
CA GLN A 69 8.03 -12.02 -9.10
C GLN A 69 9.19 -11.23 -9.68
N LEU A 70 9.19 -9.90 -9.52
CA LEU A 70 10.31 -9.05 -9.94
C LEU A 70 11.62 -9.43 -9.25
N TRP A 71 11.58 -9.71 -7.94
CA TRP A 71 12.76 -10.19 -7.19
C TRP A 71 13.28 -11.53 -7.72
N LEU A 72 12.37 -12.46 -8.03
CA LEU A 72 12.71 -13.76 -8.62
C LEU A 72 13.32 -13.59 -10.02
N ASP A 73 12.73 -12.76 -10.87
CA ASP A 73 13.21 -12.47 -12.23
C ASP A 73 14.59 -11.78 -12.22
N MET A 74 14.90 -11.05 -11.14
CA MET A 74 16.21 -10.45 -10.89
C MET A 74 17.25 -11.44 -10.33
N GLY A 75 16.86 -12.68 -10.03
CA GLY A 75 17.75 -13.75 -9.59
C GLY A 75 17.79 -13.99 -8.08
N ALA A 76 16.93 -13.34 -7.29
CA ALA A 76 16.88 -13.60 -5.86
C ALA A 76 16.38 -15.03 -5.58
N PRO A 77 17.07 -15.83 -4.75
CA PRO A 77 16.61 -17.16 -4.37
C PRO A 77 15.30 -17.07 -3.58
N ARG A 78 14.29 -17.86 -3.97
CA ARG A 78 12.96 -17.85 -3.33
C ARG A 78 13.00 -18.04 -1.82
N HIS A 79 13.87 -18.92 -1.32
CA HIS A 79 14.00 -19.21 0.11
C HIS A 79 14.57 -18.05 0.94
N LYS A 80 15.14 -17.02 0.29
CA LYS A 80 15.61 -15.80 0.96
C LYS A 80 14.56 -14.69 0.96
N LEU A 81 13.47 -14.80 0.19
CA LEU A 81 12.45 -13.76 0.11
C LEU A 81 11.44 -13.90 1.25
N ILE A 82 11.37 -12.89 2.11
CA ILE A 82 10.40 -12.81 3.20
C ILE A 82 9.35 -11.77 2.84
N VAL A 83 8.09 -12.17 2.83
CA VAL A 83 6.96 -11.30 2.49
C VAL A 83 6.63 -10.39 3.66
N GLY A 84 6.63 -9.07 3.42
CA GLY A 84 6.22 -8.09 4.41
C GLY A 84 4.70 -8.04 4.56
N VAL A 85 4.22 -8.28 5.79
CA VAL A 85 2.80 -8.20 6.13
C VAL A 85 2.57 -6.98 7.02
N PRO A 86 1.82 -5.97 6.57
CA PRO A 86 1.55 -4.78 7.39
C PRO A 86 0.49 -5.06 8.44
N PHE A 87 0.82 -4.78 9.71
CA PHE A 87 -0.15 -4.76 10.84
C PHE A 87 -0.73 -3.36 11.07
N TYR A 88 -0.92 -2.62 9.98
CA TYR A 88 -1.52 -1.29 9.95
C TYR A 88 -2.24 -1.10 8.62
N GLY A 89 -3.17 -0.15 8.55
CA GLY A 89 -3.85 0.26 7.33
C GLY A 89 -3.59 1.72 7.01
N ARG A 90 -3.79 2.11 5.75
CA ARG A 90 -3.76 3.51 5.32
C ARG A 90 -5.17 4.10 5.35
N SER A 91 -5.29 5.30 5.92
CA SER A 91 -6.56 6.02 6.02
C SER A 91 -6.59 7.24 5.11
N TYR A 92 -7.78 7.56 4.59
CA TYR A 92 -7.96 8.56 3.53
C TYR A 92 -9.02 9.58 3.91
N THR A 93 -8.86 10.82 3.45
CA THR A 93 -9.94 11.81 3.49
C THR A 93 -10.69 11.82 2.17
N LEU A 94 -11.94 11.34 2.17
CA LEU A 94 -12.80 11.32 0.98
C LEU A 94 -13.17 12.73 0.51
N GLU A 95 -13.37 12.88 -0.80
CA GLU A 95 -14.00 14.09 -1.35
C GLU A 95 -15.49 14.12 -1.05
N ASN A 96 -16.17 12.98 -1.20
CA ASN A 96 -17.59 12.81 -0.92
C ASN A 96 -17.80 11.66 0.06
N LYS A 97 -18.35 11.95 1.24
CA LYS A 97 -18.64 10.95 2.27
C LYS A 97 -19.54 9.81 1.80
N CYS A 98 -20.42 10.07 0.83
CA CYS A 98 -21.35 9.07 0.29
C CYS A 98 -20.68 8.12 -0.71
N ASN A 99 -19.48 8.45 -1.21
CA ASN A 99 -18.72 7.57 -2.07
C ASN A 99 -17.57 6.94 -1.29
N HIS A 100 -17.79 5.72 -0.82
CA HIS A 100 -16.93 5.03 0.14
C HIS A 100 -16.43 3.67 -0.36
N SER A 101 -16.52 3.43 -1.66
CA SER A 101 -16.06 2.19 -2.29
C SER A 101 -14.55 2.23 -2.56
N LEU A 102 -13.96 1.07 -2.84
CA LEU A 102 -12.62 1.02 -3.42
C LEU A 102 -12.58 1.84 -4.73
N GLY A 103 -11.54 2.65 -4.89
CA GLY A 103 -11.41 3.59 -6.00
C GLY A 103 -12.17 4.91 -5.82
N ALA A 104 -12.85 5.13 -4.70
CA ALA A 104 -13.53 6.40 -4.43
C ALA A 104 -12.53 7.57 -4.42
N PRO A 105 -12.87 8.73 -5.00
CA PRO A 105 -12.01 9.92 -4.98
C PRO A 105 -11.71 10.40 -3.56
N THR A 106 -10.45 10.74 -3.32
CA THR A 106 -9.96 11.29 -2.06
C THR A 106 -9.31 12.64 -2.30
N LYS A 107 -9.28 13.48 -1.27
CA LYS A 107 -8.51 14.71 -1.30
C LYS A 107 -7.03 14.36 -1.40
N LYS A 108 -6.48 14.43 -2.61
CA LYS A 108 -5.10 14.00 -2.90
C LYS A 108 -4.10 14.74 -2.01
N GLY A 109 -3.20 13.97 -1.39
CA GLY A 109 -2.21 14.48 -0.45
C GLY A 109 -2.75 14.75 0.96
N VAL A 110 -4.07 14.61 1.19
CA VAL A 110 -4.67 14.78 2.51
C VAL A 110 -4.89 13.40 3.13
N ALA A 111 -4.08 13.12 4.14
CA ALA A 111 -4.18 11.91 4.94
C ALA A 111 -5.51 11.82 5.71
N GLY A 112 -5.92 10.61 6.08
CA GLY A 112 -7.00 10.41 7.05
C GLY A 112 -6.61 10.91 8.45
N LEU A 113 -7.60 11.06 9.32
CA LEU A 113 -7.35 11.51 10.70
C LEU A 113 -6.41 10.53 11.44
N PRO A 114 -5.54 11.05 12.33
CA PRO A 114 -4.68 10.22 13.14
C PRO A 114 -5.47 9.34 14.11
N GLY A 115 -4.97 8.13 14.34
CA GLY A 115 -5.48 7.22 15.35
C GLY A 115 -5.28 7.75 16.78
N PRO A 116 -6.06 7.26 17.77
CA PRO A 116 -5.95 7.69 19.16
C PRO A 116 -4.59 7.34 19.80
N PHE A 117 -3.94 6.27 19.34
CA PHE A 117 -2.70 5.75 19.91
C PHE A 117 -1.50 6.04 19.00
N THR A 118 -1.57 5.71 17.71
CA THR A 118 -0.46 5.93 16.76
C THR A 118 -0.20 7.41 16.51
N LYS A 119 -1.25 8.24 16.56
CA LYS A 119 -1.20 9.69 16.34
C LYS A 119 -0.59 10.09 14.99
N GLU A 120 -0.51 9.18 14.04
CA GLU A 120 0.03 9.41 12.70
C GLU A 120 -1.13 9.62 11.70
N PRO A 121 -1.25 10.80 11.06
CA PRO A 121 -2.25 11.00 10.02
C PRO A 121 -2.05 10.02 8.86
N GLY A 122 -3.13 9.37 8.42
CA GLY A 122 -3.10 8.47 7.27
C GLY A 122 -2.62 7.06 7.57
N SER A 123 -2.31 6.74 8.83
CA SER A 123 -1.95 5.40 9.28
C SER A 123 -2.80 5.04 10.50
N LEU A 124 -3.28 3.79 10.55
CA LEU A 124 -3.98 3.25 11.72
C LEU A 124 -3.43 1.86 12.01
N ALA A 125 -2.98 1.63 13.23
CA ALA A 125 -2.52 0.30 13.64
C ALA A 125 -3.71 -0.67 13.68
N TYR A 126 -3.45 -1.96 13.48
CA TYR A 126 -4.49 -3.00 13.42
C TYR A 126 -5.48 -2.98 14.61
N TYR A 127 -5.01 -2.68 15.82
CA TYR A 127 -5.90 -2.55 16.99
C TYR A 127 -6.78 -1.29 16.93
N GLU A 128 -6.29 -0.18 16.40
CA GLU A 128 -7.07 1.06 16.20
C GLU A 128 -8.17 0.86 15.15
N VAL A 129 -7.87 0.09 14.11
CA VAL A 129 -8.86 -0.36 13.13
C VAL A 129 -9.97 -1.15 13.81
N SER A 130 -9.58 -2.10 14.65
CA SER A 130 -10.52 -2.98 15.34
C SER A 130 -11.47 -2.19 16.25
N ASP A 131 -10.93 -1.20 16.98
CA ASP A 131 -11.73 -0.28 17.81
C ASP A 131 -12.71 0.55 16.98
N VAL A 132 -12.28 1.05 15.81
CA VAL A 132 -13.15 1.79 14.87
C VAL A 132 -14.26 0.88 14.33
N CYS A 133 -13.94 -0.36 13.95
CA CYS A 133 -14.91 -1.34 13.46
C CYS A 133 -15.91 -1.78 14.55
N LEU A 134 -15.45 -2.05 15.76
CA LEU A 134 -16.29 -2.41 16.90
C LEU A 134 -17.24 -1.28 17.30
N SER A 135 -16.73 -0.04 17.33
CA SER A 135 -17.57 1.15 17.55
C SER A 135 -18.65 1.30 16.47
N CYS A 136 -18.34 0.94 15.21
CA CYS A 136 -19.31 0.88 14.13
C CYS A 136 -20.36 -0.22 14.34
N TYR A 137 -19.95 -1.41 14.80
CA TYR A 137 -20.86 -2.55 15.02
C TYR A 137 -21.88 -2.30 16.13
N PHE A 138 -21.47 -1.71 17.27
CA PHE A 138 -22.40 -1.37 18.35
C PHE A 138 -23.33 -0.19 18.00
N SER A 139 -22.95 0.65 17.04
CA SER A 139 -23.81 1.73 16.53
C SER A 139 -24.86 1.26 15.50
N LEU A 140 -24.95 -0.04 15.17
CA LEU A 140 -25.90 -0.59 14.19
C LEU A 140 -27.36 -0.73 14.70
N LYS A 141 -27.84 0.27 15.45
CA LYS A 141 -29.19 0.82 15.20
C LYS A 141 -29.00 2.09 14.38
N LYS A 142 -28.98 1.92 13.05
CA LYS A 142 -28.63 2.88 11.98
C LYS A 142 -27.13 3.08 11.79
N TYR A 143 -26.64 2.61 10.64
CA TYR A 143 -25.52 3.14 9.88
C TYR A 143 -24.97 4.47 10.41
N PHE A 144 -23.70 4.48 10.82
CA PHE A 144 -22.75 5.61 10.73
C PHE A 144 -21.88 5.69 11.98
N PHE A 145 -20.57 5.53 11.77
CA PHE A 145 -19.65 6.50 12.33
C PHE A 145 -18.60 6.92 11.30
N LEU A 146 -18.98 7.89 10.45
CA LEU A 146 -18.06 8.76 9.72
C LEU A 146 -17.46 9.75 10.72
N ARG A 147 -16.31 9.44 11.33
CA ARG A 147 -15.55 10.48 12.02
C ARG A 147 -14.92 11.37 10.94
N LYS A 148 -15.66 12.42 10.55
CA LYS A 148 -15.23 13.51 9.63
C LYS A 148 -14.51 13.06 8.35
N ASN A 149 -15.25 12.55 7.35
CA ASN A 149 -14.76 12.29 5.99
C ASN A 149 -13.67 11.21 5.85
N THR A 150 -13.32 10.46 6.90
CA THR A 150 -12.25 9.47 6.81
C THR A 150 -12.78 8.06 6.62
N ILE A 151 -12.22 7.33 5.64
CA ILE A 151 -12.46 5.89 5.44
C ILE A 151 -11.15 5.14 5.48
N LEU A 152 -11.23 3.92 6.00
CA LEU A 152 -10.15 2.97 6.14
C LEU A 152 -10.50 1.72 5.33
N HIS A 153 -9.59 1.31 4.45
CA HIS A 153 -9.65 -0.01 3.82
C HIS A 153 -8.66 -0.92 4.52
N CYS A 154 -9.19 -1.98 5.15
CA CYS A 154 -8.40 -3.02 5.79
C CYS A 154 -8.56 -4.35 5.06
N PHE A 155 -7.40 -4.92 4.73
CA PHE A 155 -7.16 -6.17 4.00
C PHE A 155 -7.71 -6.23 2.56
#